data_AF-A0A9P8PL12-F1
#
_entry.id   AF-A0A9P8PL12-F1
#
_cell.length_a   1.000
_cell.length_b   1.000
_cell.length_c   1.000
_cell.angle_alpha   90.00
_cell.angle_beta   90.00
_cell.angle_gamma   90.00
#
_symmetry.space_group_name_H-M   'P 1'
#
loop_
_entity.id
_entity.type
_entity.pdbx_description
1 polymer ?
#
loop_
_entity_poly.entity_id
_entity_poly.type
_entity_poly.pdbx_seq_one_letter_code
_entity_poly.pdbx_strand_id
1 'polypeptide(L)'
;MLILRSLLVRRSLGMPPLISASISRSLQISKAVSSQSVMPKFNISSQRSLITSPVDWKPVKAAKKNEWTTSKYIFLSLLILMPIISFMLGTWQLRRLKWKNNLIAVSEDRLTYPPIPLPKSIRPEDSDDWQYRRVIVQGKFDHSREVFVGPKVVNEMKGYTLYTPLIRSDGGEDILIERGFITDENILPQRRSLKHLSLPEHEVEIECIIKNINPKARITMEKIDPDSRLWHILDIEEMSEFTKTMKLHVCALVDLKDHPIETVTHTKKNWFGKSITTKEVQYRRDPGEVNEFSRYQFLKGGVPLGRSASIDYRNNHLNYLITWYGLSFASTILLFFVLKKKPNDPLKEKLKHARRHM
;
A
#
# COMPACT_ATOMS: atom_id res chain seq x y z
N MET A 1 -29.83 -20.91 -34.21
CA MET A 1 -29.05 -22.16 -34.20
C MET A 1 -28.05 -22.06 -33.05
N LEU A 2 -28.37 -22.73 -31.94
CA LEU A 2 -27.52 -23.20 -30.83
C LEU A 2 -26.59 -22.16 -30.12
N ILE A 3 -26.94 -21.68 -28.90
CA ILE A 3 -26.49 -22.17 -27.56
C ILE A 3 -25.33 -21.26 -27.03
N LEU A 4 -25.23 -20.70 -25.81
CA LEU A 4 -25.86 -20.93 -24.50
C LEU A 4 -25.85 -19.65 -23.61
N ARG A 5 -26.70 -19.71 -22.59
CA ARG A 5 -27.06 -18.79 -21.50
C ARG A 5 -25.97 -18.51 -20.43
N SER A 6 -26.06 -17.29 -19.88
CA SER A 6 -25.96 -16.83 -18.47
C SER A 6 -25.63 -17.85 -17.36
N LEU A 7 -24.92 -17.42 -16.30
CA LEU A 7 -25.39 -17.63 -14.92
C LEU A 7 -24.71 -16.75 -13.86
N LEU A 8 -25.59 -16.19 -13.03
CA LEU A 8 -25.39 -15.37 -11.85
C LEU A 8 -25.31 -16.24 -10.58
N VAL A 9 -24.69 -15.63 -9.58
CA VAL A 9 -24.58 -15.97 -8.15
C VAL A 9 -25.91 -16.35 -7.47
N ARG A 10 -25.94 -17.42 -6.64
CA ARG A 10 -26.40 -17.35 -5.22
C ARG A 10 -26.32 -18.69 -4.45
N ARG A 11 -25.99 -18.54 -3.15
CA ARG A 11 -26.00 -19.51 -2.05
C ARG A 11 -27.39 -20.12 -1.78
N SER A 12 -27.43 -21.38 -1.32
CA SER A 12 -28.43 -21.87 -0.36
C SER A 12 -27.92 -23.12 0.39
N LEU A 13 -28.31 -23.21 1.66
CA LEU A 13 -28.07 -24.25 2.67
C LEU A 13 -28.90 -25.54 2.43
N GLY A 14 -28.48 -26.66 3.04
CA GLY A 14 -29.41 -27.72 3.49
C GLY A 14 -28.99 -29.18 3.26
N MET A 15 -28.56 -29.84 4.34
CA MET A 15 -28.62 -31.27 4.74
C MET A 15 -28.58 -32.44 3.70
N PRO A 16 -27.84 -33.54 3.98
CA PRO A 16 -27.88 -34.78 3.19
C PRO A 16 -29.09 -35.69 3.51
N PRO A 17 -29.53 -36.55 2.55
CA PRO A 17 -30.76 -37.33 2.66
C PRO A 17 -30.59 -38.75 3.25
N LEU A 18 -31.71 -39.23 3.81
CA LEU A 18 -32.00 -40.60 4.24
C LEU A 18 -32.00 -41.57 3.05
N ILE A 19 -31.34 -42.72 3.20
CA ILE A 19 -31.44 -43.84 2.26
C ILE A 19 -32.36 -44.89 2.85
N SER A 20 -33.44 -45.16 2.12
CA SER A 20 -34.36 -46.27 2.28
C SER A 20 -33.69 -47.57 1.84
N ALA A 21 -33.82 -48.62 2.65
CA ALA A 21 -33.50 -49.99 2.24
C ALA A 21 -34.79 -50.82 2.22
N SER A 22 -35.05 -51.38 1.04
CA SER A 22 -36.21 -52.13 0.65
C SER A 22 -36.40 -53.43 1.44
N ILE A 23 -37.65 -53.65 1.83
CA ILE A 23 -38.15 -54.87 2.46
C ILE A 23 -38.38 -55.93 1.38
N SER A 24 -37.68 -57.05 1.45
CA SER A 24 -38.03 -58.28 0.72
C SER A 24 -38.59 -59.30 1.70
N ARG A 25 -39.87 -59.59 1.52
CA ARG A 25 -40.73 -60.43 2.36
C ARG A 25 -40.65 -61.87 1.83
N SER A 26 -40.17 -62.82 2.62
CA SER A 26 -40.38 -64.25 2.38
C SER A 26 -41.32 -64.80 3.45
N LEU A 27 -42.49 -65.25 3.00
CA LEU A 27 -43.45 -65.99 3.82
C LEU A 27 -42.89 -67.37 4.13
N GLN A 28 -42.82 -67.74 5.40
CA GLN A 28 -42.91 -69.13 5.81
C GLN A 28 -44.10 -69.31 6.75
N ILE A 29 -45.00 -70.16 6.30
CA ILE A 29 -46.18 -70.65 7.00
C ILE A 29 -45.70 -71.75 7.95
N SER A 30 -45.98 -71.62 9.24
CA SER A 30 -45.94 -72.75 10.17
C SER A 30 -47.09 -72.67 11.18
N LYS A 31 -47.56 -73.86 11.52
CA LYS A 31 -48.89 -74.21 12.02
C LYS A 31 -49.14 -73.74 13.47
N ALA A 32 -50.42 -73.50 13.75
CA ALA A 32 -50.98 -73.28 15.07
C ALA A 32 -50.79 -74.50 15.99
N VAL A 33 -50.40 -74.26 17.24
CA VAL A 33 -50.52 -75.20 18.37
C VAL A 33 -50.98 -74.43 19.61
N SER A 34 -51.79 -75.14 20.40
CA SER A 34 -52.73 -74.76 21.44
C SER A 34 -52.23 -73.93 22.63
N SER A 35 -53.20 -73.17 23.17
CA SER A 35 -53.25 -72.46 24.44
C SER A 35 -52.88 -73.27 25.70
N GLN A 36 -52.08 -72.67 26.59
CA GLN A 36 -52.15 -72.90 28.03
C GLN A 36 -51.88 -71.59 28.79
N SER A 37 -52.78 -71.25 29.71
CA SER A 37 -52.72 -70.09 30.60
C SER A 37 -51.81 -70.37 31.80
N VAL A 38 -50.81 -69.52 32.01
CA VAL A 38 -49.94 -69.57 33.21
C VAL A 38 -49.85 -68.17 33.81
N MET A 39 -50.25 -68.04 35.08
CA MET A 39 -50.19 -66.81 35.87
C MET A 39 -48.74 -66.31 36.03
N PRO A 40 -48.47 -64.99 35.94
CA PRO A 40 -47.13 -64.46 36.12
C PRO A 40 -46.75 -64.42 37.61
N LYS A 41 -45.65 -65.08 37.98
CA LYS A 41 -44.99 -64.88 39.28
C LYS A 41 -44.11 -63.63 39.20
N PHE A 42 -44.41 -62.62 40.01
CA PHE A 42 -43.54 -61.46 40.19
C PHE A 42 -42.27 -61.87 40.94
N ASN A 43 -41.14 -61.92 40.22
CA ASN A 43 -39.82 -62.02 40.83
C ASN A 43 -39.34 -60.61 41.19
N ILE A 44 -39.25 -60.31 42.49
CA ILE A 44 -38.54 -59.13 42.99
C ILE A 44 -37.04 -59.43 42.85
N SER A 45 -36.42 -59.03 41.75
CA SER A 45 -34.97 -59.08 41.62
C SER A 45 -34.35 -57.85 42.29
N SER A 46 -33.63 -58.04 43.38
CA SER A 46 -32.72 -57.00 43.88
C SER A 46 -31.57 -56.84 42.90
N GLN A 47 -31.55 -55.76 42.12
CA GLN A 47 -30.36 -55.38 41.38
C GLN A 47 -29.39 -54.70 42.34
N ARG A 48 -28.40 -55.44 42.83
CA ARG A 48 -27.21 -54.84 43.43
C ARG A 48 -26.45 -54.09 42.33
N SER A 49 -26.51 -52.77 42.33
CA SER A 49 -25.61 -51.95 41.51
C SER A 49 -24.20 -52.05 42.09
N LEU A 50 -23.35 -52.86 41.46
CA LEU A 50 -21.92 -52.86 41.75
C LEU A 50 -21.33 -51.53 41.27
N ILE A 51 -21.17 -50.58 42.18
CA ILE A 51 -20.38 -49.36 41.92
C ILE A 51 -18.91 -49.77 41.97
N THR A 52 -18.37 -50.19 40.83
CA THR A 52 -16.92 -50.40 40.70
C THR A 52 -16.23 -49.06 40.50
N SER A 53 -15.00 -48.93 41.00
CA SER A 53 -14.21 -47.74 40.71
C SER A 53 -13.98 -47.65 39.19
N PRO A 54 -14.11 -46.48 38.55
CA PRO A 54 -13.83 -46.30 37.11
C PRO A 54 -12.38 -46.59 36.70
N VAL A 55 -11.51 -46.92 37.64
CA VAL A 55 -10.07 -47.08 37.44
C VAL A 55 -9.73 -48.49 36.98
N ASP A 56 -9.19 -48.60 35.76
CA ASP A 56 -8.72 -49.86 35.18
C ASP A 56 -7.46 -50.37 35.90
N TRP A 57 -7.60 -51.43 36.68
CA TRP A 57 -6.54 -52.00 37.52
C TRP A 57 -5.60 -52.98 36.79
N LYS A 58 -5.62 -53.03 35.45
CA LYS A 58 -4.63 -53.81 34.69
C LYS A 58 -3.19 -53.44 35.11
N PRO A 59 -2.29 -54.43 35.25
CA PRO A 59 -0.92 -54.20 35.70
C PRO A 59 -0.21 -53.22 34.77
N VAL A 60 0.40 -52.19 35.35
CA VAL A 60 1.21 -51.22 34.59
C VAL A 60 2.45 -51.95 34.10
N LYS A 61 2.45 -52.36 32.83
CA LYS A 61 3.63 -52.98 32.20
C LYS A 61 4.79 -52.00 32.24
N ALA A 62 6.01 -52.50 32.45
CA ALA A 62 7.22 -51.67 32.38
C ALA A 62 7.22 -50.91 31.04
N ALA A 63 7.09 -49.59 31.12
CA ALA A 63 7.09 -48.75 29.93
C ALA A 63 8.42 -48.94 29.21
N LYS A 64 8.39 -49.25 27.90
CA LYS A 64 9.60 -49.17 27.06
C LYS A 64 10.26 -47.81 27.30
N LYS A 65 11.60 -47.77 27.41
CA LYS A 65 12.38 -46.54 27.52
C LYS A 65 11.85 -45.56 26.48
N ASN A 66 11.48 -44.35 26.93
CA ASN A 66 10.76 -43.37 26.13
C ASN A 66 11.72 -42.74 25.12
N GLU A 67 12.05 -43.47 24.06
CA GLU A 67 12.87 -42.96 22.96
C GLU A 67 12.08 -41.87 22.25
N TRP A 68 12.69 -40.70 22.15
CA TRP A 68 12.09 -39.57 21.47
C TRP A 68 11.97 -39.92 19.99
N THR A 69 10.76 -39.84 19.46
CA THR A 69 10.52 -40.02 18.03
C THR A 69 11.13 -38.84 17.26
N THR A 70 11.63 -39.08 16.05
CA THR A 70 12.13 -38.02 15.14
C THR A 70 11.14 -36.85 15.01
N SER A 71 9.83 -37.16 15.00
CA SER A 71 8.75 -36.18 14.99
C SER A 71 8.73 -35.25 16.21
N LYS A 72 9.08 -35.72 17.42
CA LYS A 72 9.15 -34.88 18.63
C LYS A 72 10.33 -33.93 18.56
N TYR A 73 11.48 -34.36 18.04
CA TYR A 73 12.64 -33.49 17.83
C TYR A 73 12.35 -32.40 16.79
N ILE A 74 11.73 -32.77 15.67
CA ILE A 74 11.33 -31.81 14.64
C ILE A 74 10.33 -30.80 15.21
N PHE A 75 9.32 -31.27 15.94
CA PHE A 75 8.33 -30.40 16.58
C PHE A 75 8.97 -29.43 17.57
N LEU A 76 9.83 -29.92 18.47
CA LEU A 76 10.49 -29.07 19.47
C LEU A 76 11.46 -28.08 18.81
N SER A 77 12.19 -28.52 17.79
CA SER A 77 13.08 -27.65 17.00
C SER A 77 12.30 -26.52 16.33
N LEU A 78 11.18 -26.83 15.69
CA LEU A 78 10.30 -25.82 15.08
C LEU A 78 9.74 -24.85 16.13
N LEU A 79 9.33 -25.36 17.29
CA LEU A 79 8.80 -24.58 18.41
C LEU A 79 9.83 -23.57 18.96
N ILE A 80 11.11 -23.95 18.98
CA ILE A 80 12.22 -23.09 19.40
C ILE A 80 12.63 -22.11 18.29
N LEU A 81 12.65 -22.57 17.03
CA LEU A 81 13.09 -21.77 15.90
C LEU A 81 12.14 -20.61 15.60
N MET A 82 10.84 -20.83 15.74
CA MET A 82 9.80 -19.85 15.44
C MET A 82 9.93 -18.52 16.20
N PRO A 83 10.08 -18.49 17.55
CA PRO A 83 10.25 -17.23 18.29
C PRO A 83 11.57 -16.52 17.94
N ILE A 84 12.64 -17.26 17.63
CA ILE A 84 13.94 -16.72 17.23
C ILE A 84 13.82 -16.00 15.87
N ILE A 85 13.27 -16.68 14.87
CA ILE A 85 13.06 -16.12 13.54
C ILE A 85 12.15 -14.89 13.63
N SER A 86 11.03 -14.99 14.34
CA SER A 86 10.09 -13.88 14.50
C SER A 86 10.73 -12.66 15.17
N PHE A 87 11.61 -12.86 16.16
CA PHE A 87 12.37 -11.78 16.80
C PHE A 87 13.38 -11.14 15.85
N MET A 88 14.10 -11.95 15.05
CA MET A 88 15.03 -11.45 14.03
C MET A 88 14.30 -10.62 12.96
N LEU A 89 13.15 -11.08 12.48
CA LEU A 89 12.30 -10.30 11.58
C LEU A 89 11.79 -9.02 12.23
N GLY A 90 11.36 -9.06 13.50
CA GLY A 90 10.97 -7.86 14.24
C GLY A 90 12.09 -6.83 14.36
N THR A 91 13.32 -7.29 14.64
CA THR A 91 14.52 -6.44 14.70
C THR A 91 14.85 -5.84 13.34
N TRP A 92 14.74 -6.64 12.27
CA TRP A 92 14.92 -6.13 10.91
C TRP A 92 13.87 -5.06 10.57
N GLN A 93 12.60 -5.27 10.91
CA GLN A 93 11.53 -4.28 10.70
C GLN A 93 11.80 -2.98 11.49
N LEU A 94 12.32 -3.07 12.72
CA LEU A 94 12.72 -1.89 13.50
C LEU A 94 13.83 -1.10 12.80
N ARG A 95 14.87 -1.79 12.32
CA ARG A 95 15.97 -1.15 11.57
C ARG A 95 15.45 -0.51 10.29
N ARG A 96 14.57 -1.21 9.56
CA ARG A 96 13.95 -0.71 8.32
C ARG A 96 13.07 0.51 8.57
N LEU A 97 12.30 0.51 9.66
CA LEU A 97 11.50 1.65 10.10
C LEU A 97 12.39 2.87 10.40
N LYS A 98 13.46 2.69 11.19
CA LYS A 98 14.40 3.78 11.50
C LYS A 98 15.03 4.38 10.25
N TRP A 99 15.52 3.53 9.36
CA TRP A 99 16.08 3.96 8.08
C TRP A 99 15.05 4.76 7.26
N LYS A 100 13.82 4.27 7.14
CA LYS A 100 12.76 4.93 6.38
C LYS A 100 12.35 6.26 7.01
N ASN A 101 12.23 6.33 8.33
CA ASN A 101 11.93 7.58 9.03
C ASN A 101 13.04 8.62 8.83
N ASN A 102 14.30 8.20 8.80
CA ASN A 102 15.41 9.11 8.50
C ASN A 102 15.29 9.71 7.10
N LEU A 103 14.97 8.89 6.08
CA LEU A 103 14.74 9.38 4.73
C LEU A 103 13.58 10.39 4.65
N ILE A 104 12.48 10.12 5.36
CA ILE A 104 11.35 11.04 5.46
C ILE A 104 11.79 12.36 6.10
N ALA A 105 12.46 12.30 7.26
CA ALA A 105 12.90 13.49 7.99
C ALA A 105 13.86 14.36 7.18
N VAL A 106 14.84 13.76 6.48
CA VAL A 106 15.75 14.50 5.59
C VAL A 106 14.98 15.15 4.45
N SER A 107 14.00 14.46 3.87
CA SER A 107 13.17 15.01 2.80
C SER A 107 12.29 16.17 3.29
N GLU A 108 11.70 16.06 4.47
CA GLU A 108 10.85 17.09 5.11
C GLU A 108 11.67 18.35 5.45
N ASP A 109 12.89 18.17 5.96
CA ASP A 109 13.81 19.27 6.23
C ASP A 109 14.13 20.04 4.93
N ARG A 110 14.48 19.32 3.85
CA ARG A 110 14.76 19.91 2.53
C ARG A 110 13.59 20.70 1.93
N LEU A 111 12.35 20.28 2.18
CA LEU A 111 11.14 20.98 1.75
C LEU A 111 10.89 22.29 2.50
N THR A 112 11.40 22.41 3.73
CA THR A 112 11.15 23.56 4.60
C THR A 112 11.96 24.79 4.19
N TYR A 113 13.15 24.57 3.62
CA TYR A 113 14.01 25.67 3.17
C TYR A 113 13.39 26.48 2.01
N PRO A 114 13.70 27.78 1.93
CA PRO A 114 13.26 28.60 0.82
C PRO A 114 13.81 28.05 -0.53
N PRO A 115 13.06 28.26 -1.63
CA PRO A 115 13.50 27.85 -2.95
C PRO A 115 14.83 28.52 -3.34
N ILE A 116 15.72 27.76 -3.99
CA ILE A 116 17.01 28.27 -4.51
C ILE A 116 16.96 28.27 -6.05
N PRO A 117 17.55 29.26 -6.75
CA PRO A 117 17.67 29.19 -8.21
C PRO A 117 18.47 27.96 -8.62
N LEU A 118 17.98 27.22 -9.62
CA LEU A 118 18.65 26.01 -10.06
C LEU A 118 20.04 26.34 -10.65
N PRO A 119 21.13 25.67 -10.23
CA PRO A 119 22.44 25.91 -10.81
C PRO A 119 22.50 25.53 -12.31
N LYS A 120 23.48 26.08 -13.03
CA LYS A 120 23.57 25.97 -14.49
C LYS A 120 23.86 24.55 -14.98
N SER A 121 24.67 23.81 -14.24
CA SER A 121 24.94 22.39 -14.49
C SER A 121 24.88 21.63 -13.17
N ILE A 122 24.12 20.55 -13.16
CA ILE A 122 24.08 19.57 -12.07
C ILE A 122 24.55 18.27 -12.69
N ARG A 123 25.53 17.60 -12.07
CA ARG A 123 25.89 16.26 -12.51
C ARG A 123 24.75 15.32 -12.13
N PRO A 124 24.37 14.33 -12.96
CA PRO A 124 23.35 13.36 -12.61
C PRO A 124 23.62 12.66 -11.27
N GLU A 125 24.89 12.50 -10.91
CA GLU A 125 25.39 11.92 -9.65
C GLU A 125 24.96 12.73 -8.41
N ASP A 126 24.83 14.05 -8.53
CA ASP A 126 24.46 14.92 -7.41
C ASP A 126 22.93 14.95 -7.19
N SER A 127 22.13 14.33 -8.06
CA SER A 127 20.66 14.43 -8.04
C SER A 127 20.04 13.93 -6.71
N ASP A 128 20.68 12.96 -6.05
CA ASP A 128 20.26 12.43 -4.74
C ASP A 128 20.36 13.49 -3.62
N ASP A 129 21.38 14.35 -3.67
CA ASP A 129 21.56 15.42 -2.68
C ASP A 129 20.54 16.54 -2.85
N TRP A 130 20.07 16.75 -4.08
CA TRP A 130 19.04 17.72 -4.41
C TRP A 130 17.61 17.18 -4.25
N GLN A 131 17.44 15.91 -3.90
CA GLN A 131 16.13 15.29 -3.75
C GLN A 131 15.24 16.06 -2.74
N TYR A 132 14.00 16.34 -3.13
CA TYR A 132 13.01 17.12 -2.38
C TYR A 132 13.41 18.58 -2.11
N ARG A 133 14.46 19.10 -2.76
CA ARG A 133 14.79 20.52 -2.68
C ARG A 133 13.87 21.34 -3.58
N ARG A 134 13.33 22.44 -3.04
CA ARG A 134 12.58 23.45 -3.81
C ARG A 134 13.56 24.31 -4.60
N VAL A 135 13.30 24.45 -5.89
CA VAL A 135 14.12 25.22 -6.82
C VAL A 135 13.27 26.15 -7.66
N ILE A 136 13.80 27.31 -8.01
CA ILE A 136 13.16 28.24 -8.95
C ILE A 136 13.87 28.10 -10.30
N VAL A 137 13.08 28.02 -11.36
CA VAL A 137 13.57 27.99 -12.73
C VAL A 137 12.82 29.03 -13.54
N GLN A 138 13.57 29.84 -14.29
CA GLN A 138 13.05 30.85 -15.21
C GLN A 138 13.38 30.46 -16.65
N GLY A 139 12.40 30.60 -17.55
CA GLY A 139 12.59 30.23 -18.93
C GLY A 139 11.32 30.27 -19.76
N LYS A 140 11.43 29.76 -20.98
CA LYS A 140 10.31 29.64 -21.92
C LYS A 140 10.03 28.17 -22.23
N PHE A 141 8.76 27.78 -22.22
CA PHE A 141 8.37 26.42 -22.57
C PHE A 141 8.42 26.18 -24.07
N ASP A 142 8.95 25.02 -24.44
CA ASP A 142 8.89 24.52 -25.81
C ASP A 142 7.77 23.47 -25.94
N HIS A 143 6.62 23.96 -26.38
CA HIS A 143 5.41 23.14 -26.57
C HIS A 143 5.51 22.14 -27.74
N SER A 144 6.51 22.30 -28.63
CA SER A 144 6.68 21.39 -29.78
C SER A 144 7.21 20.02 -29.36
N ARG A 145 7.98 19.98 -28.26
CA ARG A 145 8.63 18.79 -27.70
C ARG A 145 7.90 18.24 -26.46
N GLU A 146 6.59 18.43 -26.35
CA GLU A 146 5.76 17.89 -25.25
C GLU A 146 5.69 16.36 -25.28
N VAL A 147 5.92 15.74 -24.13
CA VAL A 147 5.85 14.28 -23.95
C VAL A 147 4.91 13.89 -22.82
N PHE A 148 4.32 12.70 -22.91
CA PHE A 148 3.24 12.26 -22.04
C PHE A 148 3.60 10.95 -21.34
N VAL A 149 3.24 10.83 -20.07
CA VAL A 149 3.41 9.60 -19.28
C VAL A 149 2.09 9.13 -18.68
N GLY A 150 1.69 7.89 -18.97
CA GLY A 150 0.47 7.29 -18.45
C GLY A 150 -0.37 6.65 -19.55
N PRO A 151 -1.40 5.89 -19.17
CA PRO A 151 -2.64 6.48 -18.69
C PRO A 151 -2.69 6.60 -17.17
N LYS A 152 -3.29 7.67 -16.66
CA LYS A 152 -3.53 7.89 -15.22
C LYS A 152 -4.97 8.33 -14.99
N VAL A 153 -5.50 7.98 -13.82
CA VAL A 153 -6.79 8.44 -13.35
C VAL A 153 -6.57 9.27 -12.10
N VAL A 154 -6.97 10.53 -12.14
CA VAL A 154 -6.88 11.47 -11.00
C VAL A 154 -8.27 12.07 -10.80
N ASN A 155 -8.84 11.90 -9.61
CA ASN A 155 -10.20 12.38 -9.28
C ASN A 155 -11.23 11.97 -10.34
N GLU A 156 -11.26 10.69 -10.69
CA GLU A 156 -12.18 10.08 -11.67
C GLU A 156 -11.99 10.53 -13.13
N MET A 157 -11.11 11.49 -13.41
CA MET A 157 -10.76 11.91 -14.76
C MET A 157 -9.60 11.10 -15.31
N LYS A 158 -9.74 10.64 -16.55
CA LYS A 158 -8.66 9.97 -17.30
C LYS A 158 -7.75 11.00 -17.95
N GLY A 159 -6.46 10.71 -17.96
CA GLY A 159 -5.48 11.61 -18.54
C GLY A 159 -4.05 11.10 -18.45
N TYR A 160 -3.12 12.02 -18.59
CA TYR A 160 -1.69 11.75 -18.69
C TYR A 160 -0.92 12.74 -17.82
N THR A 161 0.32 12.40 -17.48
CA THR A 161 1.26 13.38 -16.94
C THR A 161 2.00 14.04 -18.09
N LEU A 162 1.87 15.36 -18.21
CA LEU A 162 2.54 16.16 -19.20
C LEU A 162 3.94 16.54 -18.70
N TYR A 163 4.91 16.35 -19.58
CA TYR A 163 6.26 16.87 -19.43
C TYR A 163 6.54 17.81 -20.60
N THR A 164 7.14 18.96 -20.31
CA THR A 164 7.44 19.98 -21.31
C THR A 164 8.87 20.46 -21.08
N PRO A 165 9.71 20.48 -22.12
CA PRO A 165 11.02 21.12 -22.04
C PRO A 165 10.89 22.61 -21.78
N LEU A 166 11.69 23.12 -20.84
CA LEU A 166 11.84 24.53 -20.53
C LEU A 166 13.25 24.97 -20.97
N ILE A 167 13.28 25.89 -21.92
CA ILE A 167 14.51 26.56 -22.36
C ILE A 167 14.83 27.61 -21.29
N ARG A 168 15.96 27.44 -20.61
CA ARG A 168 16.34 28.30 -19.48
C ARG A 168 16.85 29.66 -19.95
N SER A 169 16.46 30.71 -19.25
CA SER A 169 17.00 32.07 -19.49
C SER A 169 18.42 32.26 -18.98
N ASP A 170 18.85 31.46 -17.99
CA ASP A 170 20.18 31.53 -17.36
C ASP A 170 21.35 31.08 -18.27
N GLY A 171 21.03 30.57 -19.48
CA GLY A 171 21.98 29.97 -20.41
C GLY A 171 22.49 28.58 -20.02
N GLY A 172 21.78 27.88 -19.13
CA GLY A 172 22.03 26.46 -18.83
C GLY A 172 21.32 25.53 -19.83
N GLU A 173 21.54 24.22 -19.71
CA GLU A 173 20.86 23.21 -20.53
C GLU A 173 19.34 23.24 -20.34
N ASP A 174 18.58 22.90 -21.38
CA ASP A 174 17.12 22.77 -21.34
C ASP A 174 16.71 21.74 -20.27
N ILE A 175 15.62 21.99 -19.55
CA ILE A 175 15.15 21.11 -18.47
C ILE A 175 13.82 20.49 -18.84
N LEU A 176 13.66 19.20 -18.58
CA LEU A 176 12.36 18.54 -18.70
C LEU A 176 11.55 18.70 -17.41
N ILE A 177 10.45 19.46 -17.48
CA ILE A 177 9.61 19.75 -16.30
C ILE A 177 8.34 18.90 -16.35
N GLU A 178 8.08 18.10 -15.30
CA GLU A 178 6.77 17.50 -15.01
C GLU A 178 5.78 18.62 -14.68
N ARG A 179 5.08 19.14 -15.70
CA ARG A 179 4.06 20.17 -15.55
C ARG A 179 2.83 19.66 -14.82
N GLY A 180 2.59 18.35 -14.88
CA GLY A 180 1.60 17.66 -14.07
C GLY A 180 0.50 16.99 -14.87
N PHE A 181 -0.68 16.81 -14.27
CA PHE A 181 -1.77 16.03 -14.86
C PHE A 181 -2.58 16.85 -15.87
N ILE A 182 -2.85 16.27 -17.03
CA ILE A 182 -3.72 16.79 -18.08
C ILE A 182 -4.77 15.74 -18.46
N THR A 183 -6.00 16.17 -18.72
CA THR A 183 -7.09 15.26 -19.14
C THR A 183 -6.90 14.79 -20.58
N ASP A 184 -7.45 13.62 -20.89
CA ASP A 184 -7.40 13.01 -22.23
C ASP A 184 -7.99 13.92 -23.33
N GLU A 185 -9.06 14.64 -23.00
CA GLU A 185 -9.72 15.59 -23.91
C GLU A 185 -8.81 16.77 -24.30
N ASN A 186 -7.91 17.17 -23.41
CA ASN A 186 -7.10 18.39 -23.51
C ASN A 186 -5.63 18.14 -23.91
N ILE A 187 -5.30 16.93 -24.37
CA ILE A 187 -3.94 16.58 -24.84
C ILE A 187 -3.49 17.55 -25.93
N LEU A 188 -4.37 17.76 -26.93
CA LEU A 188 -4.11 18.66 -28.04
C LEU A 188 -4.15 20.12 -27.57
N PRO A 189 -3.11 20.93 -27.84
CA PRO A 189 -3.06 22.35 -27.46
C PRO A 189 -4.29 23.17 -27.88
N GLN A 190 -4.88 22.85 -29.03
CA GLN A 190 -6.03 23.57 -29.58
C GLN A 190 -7.30 23.41 -28.75
N ARG A 191 -7.43 22.31 -28.00
CA ARG A 191 -8.60 22.01 -27.17
C ARG A 191 -8.54 22.66 -25.79
N ARG A 192 -7.37 23.15 -25.37
CA ARG A 192 -7.17 23.84 -24.09
C ARG A 192 -7.85 25.21 -24.14
N SER A 193 -8.79 25.46 -23.25
CA SER A 193 -9.53 26.74 -23.22
C SER A 193 -8.75 27.85 -22.52
N LEU A 194 -8.03 27.54 -21.44
CA LEU A 194 -7.20 28.48 -20.69
C LEU A 194 -5.78 28.53 -21.27
N LYS A 195 -5.62 29.06 -22.48
CA LYS A 195 -4.33 29.08 -23.19
C LYS A 195 -3.23 29.84 -22.45
N HIS A 196 -3.54 30.96 -21.81
CA HIS A 196 -2.55 31.77 -21.10
C HIS A 196 -1.87 31.03 -19.93
N LEU A 197 -2.53 30.05 -19.30
CA LEU A 197 -1.96 29.20 -18.23
C LEU A 197 -1.48 27.83 -18.74
N SER A 198 -2.17 27.28 -19.73
CA SER A 198 -1.83 25.97 -20.27
C SER A 198 -0.67 26.01 -21.27
N LEU A 199 -0.58 27.05 -22.09
CA LEU A 199 0.46 27.30 -23.10
C LEU A 199 1.03 28.72 -22.97
N PRO A 200 1.77 29.03 -21.89
CA PRO A 200 2.40 30.33 -21.77
C PRO A 200 3.55 30.46 -22.79
N GLU A 201 3.43 31.42 -23.70
CA GLU A 201 4.45 31.70 -24.73
C GLU A 201 5.52 32.71 -24.28
N HIS A 202 5.29 33.34 -23.13
CA HIS A 202 6.19 34.30 -22.49
C HIS A 202 7.15 33.59 -21.53
N GLU A 203 8.11 34.35 -21.01
CA GLU A 203 9.01 33.88 -19.97
C GLU A 203 8.25 33.67 -18.66
N VAL A 204 8.41 32.49 -18.08
CA VAL A 204 7.72 32.07 -16.86
C VAL A 204 8.72 31.72 -15.78
N GLU A 205 8.38 32.10 -14.56
CA GLU A 205 9.06 31.70 -13.35
C GLU A 205 8.26 30.60 -12.65
N ILE A 206 8.90 29.47 -12.38
CA ILE A 206 8.22 28.29 -11.83
C ILE A 206 9.00 27.76 -10.64
N GLU A 207 8.28 27.58 -9.54
CA GLU A 207 8.76 26.79 -8.42
C GLU A 207 8.62 25.30 -8.73
N CYS A 208 9.73 24.60 -8.62
CA CYS A 208 9.83 23.18 -8.88
C CYS A 208 10.40 22.44 -7.66
N ILE A 209 10.19 21.13 -7.64
CA ILE A 209 10.83 20.21 -6.73
C ILE A 209 11.62 19.17 -7.52
N ILE A 210 12.84 18.91 -7.07
CA ILE A 210 13.69 17.87 -7.65
C ILE A 210 13.32 16.52 -7.03
N LYS A 211 13.17 15.49 -7.85
CA LYS A 211 12.94 14.12 -7.42
C LYS A 211 14.07 13.21 -7.88
N ASN A 212 14.17 12.07 -7.21
CA ASN A 212 15.13 11.05 -7.57
C ASN A 212 14.70 10.34 -8.86
N ILE A 213 15.69 10.09 -9.73
CA ILE A 213 15.55 9.30 -10.94
C ILE A 213 15.59 7.82 -10.52
N ASN A 214 14.43 7.17 -10.54
CA ASN A 214 14.39 5.75 -10.23
C ASN A 214 14.87 4.95 -11.44
N PRO A 215 15.83 4.03 -11.29
CA PRO A 215 16.26 3.18 -12.39
C PRO A 215 15.11 2.30 -12.85
N LYS A 216 15.08 2.00 -14.15
CA LYS A 216 14.10 1.07 -14.73
C LYS A 216 14.14 -0.27 -14.00
N ALA A 217 12.97 -0.79 -13.63
CA ALA A 217 12.88 -2.13 -13.07
C ALA A 217 13.30 -3.18 -14.11
N ARG A 218 14.00 -4.25 -13.71
CA ARG A 218 14.54 -5.28 -14.62
C ARG A 218 13.50 -5.98 -15.49
N ILE A 219 12.22 -5.94 -15.13
CA ILE A 219 11.10 -6.62 -15.82
C ILE A 219 10.17 -5.59 -16.47
N THR A 220 10.71 -4.42 -16.84
CA THR A 220 9.94 -3.38 -17.51
C THR A 220 9.92 -3.65 -19.00
N MET A 221 8.72 -3.60 -19.61
CA MET A 221 8.60 -3.67 -21.07
C MET A 221 9.20 -2.41 -21.68
N GLU A 222 10.02 -2.59 -22.70
CA GLU A 222 10.52 -1.49 -23.50
C GLU A 222 9.38 -0.85 -24.31
N LYS A 223 9.60 0.40 -24.68
CA LYS A 223 8.66 1.16 -25.51
C LYS A 223 8.57 0.49 -26.89
N ILE A 224 7.35 0.22 -27.34
CA ILE A 224 7.09 -0.46 -28.61
C ILE A 224 7.48 0.42 -29.81
N ASP A 225 7.16 1.72 -29.73
CA ASP A 225 7.44 2.71 -30.78
C ASP A 225 8.42 3.77 -30.24
N PRO A 226 9.68 3.81 -30.72
CA PRO A 226 10.67 4.78 -30.29
C PRO A 226 10.26 6.24 -30.53
N ASP A 227 9.55 6.54 -31.62
CA ASP A 227 9.26 7.90 -32.08
C ASP A 227 8.00 8.51 -31.42
N SER A 228 7.19 7.66 -30.79
CA SER A 228 5.97 8.10 -30.10
C SER A 228 6.29 9.05 -28.93
N ARG A 229 5.48 10.09 -28.72
CA ARG A 229 5.64 10.99 -27.56
C ARG A 229 4.98 10.48 -26.28
N LEU A 230 4.56 9.21 -26.27
CA LEU A 230 3.86 8.57 -25.17
C LEU A 230 4.75 7.52 -24.49
N TRP A 231 4.87 7.61 -23.17
CA TRP A 231 5.51 6.61 -22.32
C TRP A 231 4.46 6.01 -21.37
N HIS A 232 4.45 4.69 -21.25
CA HIS A 232 3.55 4.02 -20.31
C HIS A 232 4.10 4.06 -18.88
N ILE A 233 5.43 3.96 -18.76
CA ILE A 233 6.16 3.98 -17.50
C ILE A 233 7.11 5.18 -17.54
N LEU A 234 7.24 5.85 -16.40
CA LEU A 234 8.14 6.99 -16.29
C LEU A 234 9.58 6.55 -16.46
N ASP A 235 10.24 7.09 -17.48
CA ASP A 235 11.70 7.05 -17.61
C ASP A 235 12.24 8.42 -18.03
N ILE A 236 12.86 9.10 -17.07
CA ILE A 236 13.43 10.43 -17.27
C ILE A 236 14.66 10.38 -18.16
N GLU A 237 15.44 9.30 -18.15
CA GLU A 237 16.69 9.22 -18.90
C GLU A 237 16.40 9.15 -20.40
N GLU A 238 15.55 8.21 -20.83
CA GLU A 238 15.11 8.06 -22.21
C GLU A 238 14.31 9.27 -22.70
N MET A 239 13.40 9.81 -21.85
CA MET A 239 12.64 11.01 -22.20
C MET A 239 13.56 12.22 -22.40
N SER A 240 14.57 12.39 -21.55
CA SER A 240 15.52 13.51 -21.65
C SER A 240 16.40 13.40 -22.88
N GLU A 241 16.80 12.19 -23.27
CA GLU A 241 17.54 11.94 -24.51
C GLU A 241 16.68 12.26 -25.74
N PHE A 242 15.41 11.84 -25.73
CA PHE A 242 14.46 12.15 -26.80
C PHE A 242 14.21 13.67 -26.94
N THR A 243 14.03 14.37 -25.82
CA THR A 243 13.79 15.83 -25.83
C THR A 243 15.06 16.66 -25.90
N LYS A 244 16.26 16.07 -25.80
CA LYS A 244 17.56 16.75 -25.69
C LYS A 244 17.62 17.74 -24.52
N THR A 245 17.24 17.26 -23.34
CA THR A 245 17.23 18.03 -22.10
C THR A 245 18.19 17.42 -21.08
N MET A 246 18.52 18.19 -20.05
CA MET A 246 19.28 17.70 -18.89
C MET A 246 18.54 16.54 -18.22
N LYS A 247 19.30 15.49 -17.83
CA LYS A 247 18.81 14.30 -17.12
C LYS A 247 18.51 14.62 -15.66
N LEU A 248 17.41 15.31 -15.41
CA LEU A 248 16.98 15.70 -14.07
C LEU A 248 15.46 15.57 -13.94
N HIS A 249 14.98 14.88 -12.91
CA HIS A 249 13.54 14.80 -12.66
C HIS A 249 13.08 16.04 -11.90
N VAL A 250 12.56 17.01 -12.63
CA VAL A 250 12.03 18.28 -12.07
C VAL A 250 10.51 18.27 -12.15
N CYS A 251 9.84 18.54 -11.04
CA CYS A 251 8.39 18.62 -10.99
C CYS A 251 7.90 20.02 -10.65
N ALA A 252 7.04 20.58 -11.48
CA ALA A 252 6.39 21.84 -11.16
C ALA A 252 5.51 21.69 -9.92
N LEU A 253 5.63 22.64 -8.99
CA LEU A 253 4.73 22.75 -7.87
C LEU A 253 3.41 23.37 -8.32
N VAL A 254 2.32 22.89 -7.72
CA VAL A 254 1.01 23.51 -7.92
C VAL A 254 1.00 24.86 -7.23
N ASP A 255 0.87 25.91 -8.02
CA ASP A 255 0.49 27.22 -7.54
C ASP A 255 -0.95 27.53 -7.96
N LEU A 256 -1.82 27.68 -6.98
CA LEU A 256 -3.24 28.02 -7.15
C LEU A 256 -3.53 29.45 -6.66
N LYS A 257 -2.48 30.20 -6.31
CA LYS A 257 -2.63 31.58 -5.88
C LYS A 257 -2.69 32.47 -7.10
N ASP A 258 -3.61 33.44 -7.06
CA ASP A 258 -3.55 34.56 -8.00
C ASP A 258 -2.33 35.40 -7.66
N HIS A 259 -1.30 35.30 -8.50
CA HIS A 259 -0.19 36.26 -8.46
C HIS A 259 -0.73 37.60 -8.97
N PRO A 260 -0.61 38.69 -8.21
CA PRO A 260 -1.13 39.97 -8.64
C PRO A 260 -0.40 40.41 -9.91
N ILE A 261 -1.15 40.55 -11.00
CA ILE A 261 -0.66 41.14 -12.24
C ILE A 261 -0.98 42.63 -12.16
N GLU A 262 -0.11 43.47 -11.57
CA GLU A 262 -0.12 44.92 -11.80
C GLU A 262 1.11 45.61 -11.19
N THR A 263 2.01 46.14 -12.04
CA THR A 263 2.96 47.19 -11.65
C THR A 263 2.25 48.54 -11.72
N VAL A 264 1.84 49.10 -10.59
CA VAL A 264 1.36 50.49 -10.55
C VAL A 264 2.58 51.41 -10.52
N THR A 265 2.80 52.16 -11.60
CA THR A 265 3.79 53.24 -11.63
C THR A 265 3.21 54.48 -10.96
N HIS A 266 3.70 54.81 -9.76
CA HIS A 266 3.38 56.08 -9.12
C HIS A 266 4.44 57.13 -9.49
N THR A 267 4.05 58.12 -10.30
CA THR A 267 4.84 59.32 -10.56
C THR A 267 4.52 60.38 -9.51
N LYS A 268 5.43 60.59 -8.56
CA LYS A 268 5.32 61.68 -7.58
C LYS A 268 6.26 62.82 -7.98
N LYS A 269 5.73 64.02 -8.15
CA LYS A 269 6.55 65.24 -8.30
C LYS A 269 7.02 65.70 -6.93
N ASN A 270 8.32 65.93 -6.79
CA ASN A 270 8.84 66.61 -5.61
C ASN A 270 8.65 68.13 -5.72
N TRP A 271 8.87 68.85 -4.62
CA TRP A 271 8.69 70.31 -4.51
C TRP A 271 9.50 71.11 -5.55
N PHE A 272 10.57 70.54 -6.10
CA PHE A 272 11.41 71.14 -7.14
C PHE A 272 11.02 70.73 -8.57
N GLY A 273 9.82 70.15 -8.78
CA GLY A 273 9.30 69.81 -10.09
C GLY A 273 9.89 68.56 -10.75
N LYS A 274 10.81 67.84 -10.08
CA LYS A 274 11.38 66.58 -10.56
C LYS A 274 10.43 65.43 -10.27
N SER A 275 10.02 64.70 -11.30
CA SER A 275 9.20 63.49 -11.17
C SER A 275 10.08 62.29 -10.79
N ILE A 276 9.77 61.66 -9.67
CA ILE A 276 10.35 60.38 -9.27
C ILE A 276 9.29 59.31 -9.53
N THR A 277 9.62 58.38 -10.42
CA THR A 277 8.76 57.25 -10.75
C THR A 277 9.10 56.10 -9.82
N THR A 278 8.21 55.79 -8.88
CA THR A 278 8.37 54.65 -7.97
C THR A 278 7.43 53.54 -8.44
N LYS A 279 7.98 52.35 -8.68
CA LYS A 279 7.18 51.15 -8.92
C LYS A 279 6.87 50.56 -7.54
N GLU A 280 5.62 50.65 -7.09
CA GLU A 280 5.17 49.96 -5.89
C GLU A 280 4.18 48.87 -6.28
N VAL A 281 4.35 47.68 -5.68
CA VAL A 281 3.41 46.55 -5.83
C VAL A 281 2.31 46.75 -4.79
N GLN A 282 1.12 47.15 -5.23
CA GLN A 282 -0.06 47.31 -4.37
C GLN A 282 -0.95 46.07 -4.44
N TYR A 283 -1.17 45.42 -3.28
CA TYR A 283 -2.13 44.32 -3.16
C TYR A 283 -3.52 44.86 -2.83
N ARG A 284 -4.51 44.69 -3.71
CA ARG A 284 -5.92 44.84 -3.30
C ARG A 284 -6.33 43.59 -2.52
N ARG A 285 -6.12 43.63 -1.20
CA ARG A 285 -6.69 42.64 -0.27
C ARG A 285 -8.16 42.99 -0.07
N ASP A 286 -9.06 42.28 -0.75
CA ASP A 286 -10.43 42.15 -0.29
C ASP A 286 -10.45 41.03 0.78
N PRO A 287 -10.75 41.31 2.06
CA PRO A 287 -10.63 40.31 3.13
C PRO A 287 -11.66 39.17 3.06
N GLY A 288 -12.65 39.26 2.17
CA GLY A 288 -13.83 38.37 2.15
C GLY A 288 -13.94 37.41 0.98
N GLU A 289 -13.13 37.54 -0.08
CA GLU A 289 -13.33 36.77 -1.32
C GLU A 289 -12.02 36.14 -1.80
N VAL A 290 -11.59 35.08 -1.10
CA VAL A 290 -10.60 34.16 -1.67
C VAL A 290 -11.40 33.29 -2.65
N ASN A 291 -11.50 33.72 -3.91
CA ASN A 291 -11.94 32.83 -4.99
C ASN A 291 -10.85 31.77 -5.21
N GLU A 292 -10.77 30.79 -4.31
CA GLU A 292 -9.92 29.62 -4.51
C GLU A 292 -10.46 28.86 -5.72
N PHE A 293 -9.82 29.05 -6.88
CA PHE A 293 -10.14 28.28 -8.06
C PHE A 293 -9.95 26.79 -7.76
N SER A 294 -11.00 26.00 -8.01
CA SER A 294 -10.94 24.56 -7.80
C SER A 294 -10.00 23.93 -8.83
N ARG A 295 -9.13 23.01 -8.39
CA ARG A 295 -8.28 22.20 -9.29
C ARG A 295 -9.08 21.59 -10.44
N TYR A 296 -10.33 21.23 -10.21
CA TYR A 296 -11.21 20.68 -11.23
C TYR A 296 -11.46 21.66 -12.39
N GLN A 297 -11.65 22.95 -12.11
CA GLN A 297 -11.89 23.98 -13.13
C GLN A 297 -10.67 24.14 -14.05
N PHE A 298 -9.46 24.18 -13.47
CA PHE A 298 -8.22 24.25 -14.22
C PHE A 298 -7.98 23.02 -15.10
N LEU A 299 -8.24 21.81 -14.56
CA LEU A 299 -8.12 20.57 -15.33
C LEU A 299 -9.09 20.52 -16.51
N LYS A 300 -10.34 20.94 -16.28
CA LYS A 300 -11.34 21.10 -17.34
C LYS A 300 -10.90 22.15 -18.37
N GLY A 301 -10.24 23.21 -17.91
CA GLY A 301 -9.65 24.25 -18.74
C GLY A 301 -8.41 23.84 -19.53
N GLY A 302 -7.89 22.62 -19.30
CA GLY A 302 -6.70 22.09 -19.95
C GLY A 302 -5.39 22.60 -19.35
N VAL A 303 -5.42 23.20 -18.16
CA VAL A 303 -4.20 23.62 -17.46
C VAL A 303 -3.56 22.39 -16.81
N PRO A 304 -2.30 22.05 -17.15
CA PRO A 304 -1.58 20.99 -16.46
C PRO A 304 -1.34 21.40 -15.01
N LEU A 305 -1.81 20.58 -14.08
CA LEU A 305 -1.63 20.83 -12.65
C LEU A 305 -0.54 19.91 -12.10
N GLY A 306 0.53 20.51 -11.58
CA GLY A 306 1.65 19.85 -10.93
C GLY A 306 1.26 19.04 -9.68
N ARG A 307 2.24 18.79 -8.80
CA ARG A 307 1.95 18.22 -7.47
C ARG A 307 2.22 19.23 -6.37
N SER A 308 1.50 19.10 -5.26
CA SER A 308 1.87 19.79 -4.03
C SER A 308 3.18 19.22 -3.50
N ALA A 309 4.00 20.07 -2.87
CA ALA A 309 5.23 19.70 -2.19
C ALA A 309 4.90 18.83 -0.96
N SER A 310 4.69 17.53 -1.20
CA SER A 310 4.32 16.55 -0.19
C SER A 310 5.15 15.30 -0.38
N ILE A 311 5.52 14.70 0.75
CA ILE A 311 6.31 13.48 0.81
C ILE A 311 5.35 12.35 1.14
N ASP A 312 5.08 11.48 0.16
CA ASP A 312 4.23 10.31 0.36
C ASP A 312 5.09 9.04 0.42
N TYR A 313 5.58 8.71 1.61
CA TYR A 313 6.22 7.43 1.89
C TYR A 313 5.30 6.54 2.73
N ARG A 314 4.65 5.55 2.11
CA ARG A 314 3.83 4.57 2.84
C ARG A 314 4.63 3.82 3.90
N ASN A 315 4.34 4.02 5.18
CA ASN A 315 5.11 3.41 6.27
C ASN A 315 4.28 2.46 7.14
N ASN A 316 4.22 1.19 6.75
CA ASN A 316 3.52 0.15 7.50
C ASN A 316 4.44 -0.65 8.46
N HIS A 317 5.72 -0.28 8.56
CA HIS A 317 6.72 -1.08 9.28
C HIS A 317 6.45 -1.16 10.78
N LEU A 318 5.80 -0.15 11.36
CA LEU A 318 5.35 -0.18 12.76
C LEU A 318 4.32 -1.29 13.01
N ASN A 319 3.34 -1.44 12.12
CA ASN A 319 2.33 -2.49 12.23
C ASN A 319 2.98 -3.88 12.18
N TYR A 320 3.90 -4.08 11.23
CA TYR A 320 4.64 -5.35 11.14
C TYR A 320 5.53 -5.60 12.34
N LEU A 321 6.18 -4.58 12.88
CA LEU A 321 6.99 -4.68 14.09
C LEU A 321 6.14 -5.23 15.25
N ILE A 322 4.94 -4.71 15.44
CA ILE A 322 3.99 -5.19 16.46
C ILE A 322 3.63 -6.66 16.22
N THR A 323 3.32 -7.03 14.97
CA THR A 323 2.99 -8.42 14.62
C THR A 323 4.15 -9.38 14.93
N TRP A 324 5.37 -9.06 14.49
CA TRP A 324 6.52 -9.97 14.63
C TRP A 324 6.97 -10.14 16.08
N TYR A 325 7.00 -9.05 16.86
CA TYR A 325 7.30 -9.15 18.28
C TYR A 325 6.17 -9.80 19.07
N GLY A 326 4.91 -9.53 18.73
CA GLY A 326 3.76 -10.20 19.34
C GLY A 326 3.78 -11.72 19.08
N LEU A 327 4.11 -12.12 17.86
CA LEU A 327 4.25 -13.52 17.46
C LEU A 327 5.43 -14.20 18.17
N SER A 328 6.58 -13.53 18.26
CA SER A 328 7.74 -14.02 19.02
C SER A 328 7.38 -14.23 20.50
N PHE A 329 6.68 -13.29 21.11
CA PHE A 329 6.25 -13.34 22.51
C PHE A 329 5.26 -14.49 22.76
N ALA A 330 4.21 -14.61 21.94
CA ALA A 330 3.21 -15.67 22.05
C ALA A 330 3.83 -17.07 21.92
N SER A 331 4.74 -17.26 20.95
CA SER A 331 5.42 -18.53 20.75
C SER A 331 6.41 -18.87 21.86
N THR A 332 7.05 -17.87 22.44
CA THR A 332 7.90 -18.04 23.63
C THR A 332 7.06 -18.50 24.83
N ILE A 333 5.87 -17.92 25.02
CA ILE A 333 4.91 -18.37 26.05
C ILE A 333 4.49 -19.82 25.81
N LEU A 334 4.14 -20.16 24.56
CA LEU A 334 3.75 -21.52 24.21
C LEU A 334 4.89 -22.52 24.48
N LEU A 335 6.12 -22.19 24.07
CA LEU A 335 7.31 -22.98 24.35
C LEU A 335 7.50 -23.21 25.85
N PHE A 336 7.36 -22.16 26.67
CA PHE A 336 7.44 -22.26 28.11
C PHE A 336 6.41 -23.22 28.72
N PHE A 337 5.15 -23.15 28.27
CA PHE A 337 4.11 -24.08 28.74
C PHE A 337 4.35 -25.52 28.29
N VAL A 338 4.83 -25.73 27.05
CA VAL A 338 5.18 -27.07 26.54
C VAL A 338 6.32 -27.67 27.35
N LEU A 339 7.35 -26.89 27.69
CA LEU A 339 8.48 -27.34 28.51
C LEU A 339 8.08 -27.61 29.97
N LYS A 340 7.12 -26.85 30.52
CA LYS A 340 6.60 -27.07 31.88
C LYS A 340 5.62 -28.24 32.00
N LYS A 341 5.04 -28.71 30.89
CA LYS A 341 4.06 -29.80 30.91
C LYS A 341 4.75 -31.11 31.32
N LYS A 342 4.53 -31.54 32.57
CA LYS A 342 5.01 -32.83 33.06
C LYS A 342 4.31 -33.97 32.31
N PRO A 343 5.03 -35.05 31.96
CA PRO A 343 4.39 -36.25 31.40
C PRO A 343 3.39 -36.83 32.42
N ASN A 344 2.23 -37.29 31.95
CA ASN A 344 1.24 -37.96 32.81
C ASN A 344 1.78 -39.35 33.19
N ASP A 345 2.13 -39.54 34.46
CA ASP A 345 2.56 -40.83 35.00
C ASP A 345 1.33 -41.65 35.42
N PRO A 346 0.93 -42.70 34.66
CA PRO A 346 -0.28 -43.47 34.96
C PRO A 346 -0.19 -44.19 36.31
N LEU A 347 1.01 -44.57 36.74
CA LEU A 347 1.25 -45.17 38.06
C LEU A 347 0.96 -44.18 39.20
N LYS A 348 1.35 -42.92 39.02
CA LYS A 348 1.14 -41.87 40.04
C LYS A 348 -0.34 -41.52 40.18
N GLU A 349 -1.08 -41.51 39.07
CA GLU A 349 -2.54 -41.34 39.09
C GLU A 349 -3.26 -42.51 39.77
N LYS A 350 -2.86 -43.75 39.46
CA LYS A 350 -3.38 -44.95 40.13
C LYS A 350 -3.10 -44.94 41.64
N LEU A 351 -1.87 -44.60 42.05
CA LEU A 351 -1.51 -44.46 43.47
C LEU A 351 -2.30 -43.35 44.18
N LYS A 352 -2.52 -42.21 43.49
CA LYS A 352 -3.32 -41.11 44.03
C LYS A 352 -4.79 -41.49 44.20
N HIS A 353 -5.36 -42.24 43.26
CA HIS A 353 -6.72 -42.76 43.36
C HIS A 353 -6.84 -43.80 44.48
N ALA A 354 -5.88 -44.73 44.55
CA ALA A 354 -5.82 -45.74 45.62
C ALA A 354 -5.85 -45.09 46.99
N ARG A 355 -4.97 -44.10 47.24
CA ARG A 355 -4.91 -43.36 48.52
C ARG A 355 -6.18 -42.56 48.86
N ARG A 356 -7.03 -42.25 47.87
CA ARG A 356 -8.23 -41.41 48.06
C ARG A 356 -9.47 -42.24 48.33
N HIS A 357 -9.49 -43.50 47.89
CA HIS A 357 -10.66 -44.37 47.90
C HIS A 357 -10.46 -45.70 48.64
N MET A 358 -9.22 -46.00 49.02
CA MET A 358 -8.85 -47.02 50.01
C MET A 358 -8.36 -46.27 51.25
#